data_AF-A0A368FC77-F1
#
_entry.id   AF-A0A368FC77-F1
#
_cell.length_a   1.000
_cell.length_b   1.000
_cell.length_c   1.000
_cell.angle_alpha   90.00
_cell.angle_beta   90.00
_cell.angle_gamma   90.00
#
_symmetry.space_group_name_H-M   'P 1'
#
loop_
_entity.id
_entity.type
_entity.pdbx_description
1 polymer ?
#
loop_
_entity_poly.entity_id
_entity_poly.type
_entity_poly.pdbx_seq_one_letter_code
_entity_poly.pdbx_strand_id
1 'polypeptide(L)'
;MSSRRIQNLADVMDTGEELEVNEGSDEHIDSHQVPQFSEILKSSEDFSIAHQLLATSILNKGIVTKKGFYLNFIRSVVTVNLKRHPDVIPKISCTKEDLDGLVTSLFERLNPRLAELGFRLVSTTEEDTGRELIALVTEDVLPKEISSISGFTTGELALFARYVRQMVEGGGECEHSWALQEGSKLPNPMSLMKSQVFLDKLVRTGWISERHCSEMSSASSSYGSQRNIPEIKGPQVQTASDICWNRLRTVVFAIRSTRENLENHKRQLETGGDLNHLVVAHDIAQQIQSLEITIARQQKMVEHLKRMCTKKRIILMKTNEHVIEKNNQLDLQSGLAHLQAKCDYGVSVLDVRSKSLNVFMQIASVRRRVLLEDVANILRIAVQAANVSKEEQDCSCSTKDAICSLHLPPLMELLSPRGHQAIEVASALGHIVHFLMSVSQLLDYTFRYPVHSCASSSTIYCPTKHKSFPLYWTRWRSGRENFEQAVSLLGKDIAQIQKDSDFSLFPLEYVLLSIYAWMKCA
;
A
#
# COMPACT_ATOMS: atom_id res chain seq x y z
N MET A 1 35.77 -6.16 31.05
CA MET A 1 34.49 -5.59 30.58
C MET A 1 34.81 -4.50 29.58
N SER A 2 34.41 -4.66 28.31
CA SER A 2 34.74 -3.70 27.24
C SER A 2 33.47 -3.37 26.47
N SER A 3 32.96 -2.15 26.66
CA SER A 3 31.80 -1.65 25.93
C SER A 3 32.24 -1.25 24.52
N ARG A 4 31.82 -2.00 23.51
CA ARG A 4 32.10 -1.70 22.10
C ARG A 4 31.16 -0.60 21.62
N ARG A 5 31.64 0.64 21.70
CA ARG A 5 31.02 1.84 21.14
C ARG A 5 30.92 1.67 19.61
N ILE A 6 29.70 1.52 19.07
CA ILE A 6 29.48 1.52 17.61
C ILE A 6 29.42 2.99 17.17
N GLN A 7 30.35 3.39 16.29
CA GLN A 7 30.46 4.77 15.84
C GLN A 7 29.75 4.93 14.49
N ASN A 8 28.55 5.51 14.55
CA ASN A 8 27.69 5.97 13.45
C ASN A 8 26.86 4.89 12.73
N LEU A 9 25.67 5.29 12.23
CA LEU A 9 24.74 4.44 11.46
C LEU A 9 25.11 4.34 9.96
N ALA A 10 26.21 4.98 9.53
CA ALA A 10 26.48 5.34 8.14
C ALA A 10 26.82 4.19 7.18
N ASP A 11 27.21 3.01 7.67
CA ASP A 11 27.78 1.95 6.83
C ASP A 11 26.78 1.19 5.93
N VAL A 12 25.46 1.44 6.02
CA VAL A 12 24.44 0.52 5.46
C VAL A 12 23.18 1.22 4.89
N MET A 13 23.33 2.16 3.94
CA MET A 13 22.19 2.69 3.18
C MET A 13 22.49 2.86 1.68
N ASP A 14 21.63 2.22 0.87
CA ASP A 14 21.45 2.45 -0.57
C ASP A 14 20.00 2.96 -0.78
N THR A 15 19.78 3.60 -1.94
CA THR A 15 18.58 4.25 -2.50
C THR A 15 17.22 3.56 -2.23
N GLY A 16 16.07 4.24 -2.23
CA GLY A 16 15.75 5.66 -2.42
C GLY A 16 14.34 5.80 -3.02
N GLU A 17 13.48 6.68 -2.47
CA GLU A 17 12.21 7.12 -3.10
C GLU A 17 11.60 8.31 -2.33
N GLU A 18 11.10 9.32 -3.04
CA GLU A 18 10.59 10.58 -2.49
C GLU A 18 9.04 10.60 -2.50
N LEU A 19 8.43 11.14 -1.45
CA LEU A 19 7.00 11.46 -1.40
C LEU A 19 6.80 12.78 -0.63
N GLU A 20 6.36 13.81 -1.35
CA GLU A 20 5.99 15.12 -0.80
C GLU A 20 4.64 15.07 -0.07
N VAL A 21 4.53 15.72 1.09
CA VAL A 21 3.23 16.04 1.72
C VAL A 21 3.25 17.48 2.26
N ASN A 22 2.09 18.12 2.09
CA ASN A 22 1.87 19.57 2.07
C ASN A 22 2.09 20.30 3.42
N GLU A 23 2.33 21.61 3.32
CA GLU A 23 2.80 22.50 4.38
C GLU A 23 1.75 22.87 5.44
N GLY A 24 2.23 23.18 6.64
CA GLY A 24 1.42 23.64 7.75
C GLY A 24 2.25 24.42 8.77
N SER A 25 2.14 25.76 8.71
CA SER A 25 2.60 26.80 9.64
C SER A 25 4.02 26.68 10.20
N ASP A 26 4.92 27.50 9.66
CA ASP A 26 6.32 27.62 10.10
C ASP A 26 6.49 28.17 11.52
N GLU A 27 6.86 27.29 12.44
CA GLU A 27 8.13 27.54 13.14
C GLU A 27 9.26 27.12 12.20
N HIS A 28 10.31 27.94 12.06
CA HIS A 28 11.40 27.67 11.11
C HIS A 28 12.29 26.53 11.62
N ILE A 29 11.81 25.30 11.45
CA ILE A 29 12.50 24.07 11.83
C ILE A 29 13.67 23.85 10.86
N ASP A 30 14.90 23.86 11.37
CA ASP A 30 16.09 23.50 10.57
C ASP A 30 15.98 22.03 10.13
N SER A 31 15.74 21.81 8.84
CA SER A 31 15.56 20.47 8.28
C SER A 31 16.79 19.56 8.45
N HIS A 32 17.97 20.11 8.76
CA HIS A 32 19.23 19.36 8.87
C HIS A 32 19.70 19.14 10.32
N GLN A 33 18.96 19.63 11.32
CA GLN A 33 19.28 19.38 12.73
C GLN A 33 19.17 17.88 13.06
N VAL A 34 20.23 17.31 13.63
CA VAL A 34 20.23 15.90 14.09
C VAL A 34 19.44 15.79 15.40
N PRO A 35 18.35 15.02 15.47
CA PRO A 35 17.56 14.84 16.70
C PRO A 35 18.30 13.95 17.70
N GLN A 36 18.06 14.16 19.00
CA GLN A 36 18.55 13.25 20.04
C GLN A 36 17.76 11.94 20.02
N PHE A 37 18.40 10.82 20.35
CA PHE A 37 17.70 9.52 20.40
C PHE A 37 16.58 9.49 21.45
N SER A 38 16.69 10.30 22.52
CA SER A 38 15.64 10.52 23.51
C SER A 38 14.33 11.08 22.92
N GLU A 39 14.40 11.92 21.89
CA GLU A 39 13.22 12.44 21.17
C GLU A 39 12.50 11.33 20.39
N ILE A 40 13.28 10.38 19.86
CA ILE A 40 12.79 9.22 19.10
C ILE A 40 12.17 8.19 20.05
N LEU A 41 12.82 7.93 21.20
CA LEU A 41 12.29 7.04 22.23
C LEU A 41 11.00 7.59 22.83
N LYS A 42 10.94 8.91 23.11
CA LYS A 42 9.68 9.56 23.50
C LYS A 42 8.59 9.42 22.43
N SER A 43 8.96 9.48 21.15
CA SER A 43 8.04 9.25 20.04
C SER A 43 7.55 7.80 19.91
N SER A 44 8.13 6.83 20.64
CA SER A 44 7.64 5.46 20.75
C SER A 44 6.72 5.21 21.96
N GLU A 45 6.55 6.19 22.86
CA GLU A 45 5.62 6.06 24.00
C GLU A 45 4.16 6.19 23.54
N ASP A 46 3.88 7.12 22.63
CA ASP A 46 2.54 7.38 22.09
C ASP A 46 2.34 6.77 20.70
N PHE A 47 1.21 6.08 20.51
CA PHE A 47 0.85 5.48 19.22
C PHE A 47 0.62 6.59 18.18
N SER A 48 1.42 6.56 17.10
CA SER A 48 1.58 7.66 16.15
C SER A 48 1.65 7.17 14.71
N ILE A 49 1.71 8.08 13.73
CA ILE A 49 1.81 7.73 12.30
C ILE A 49 3.03 6.83 12.03
N ALA A 50 4.16 7.05 12.73
CA ALA A 50 5.33 6.19 12.65
C ALA A 50 5.07 4.72 13.06
N HIS A 51 4.17 4.49 14.03
CA HIS A 51 3.75 3.13 14.41
C HIS A 51 2.89 2.48 13.33
N GLN A 52 1.99 3.25 12.70
CA GLN A 52 1.16 2.76 11.59
C GLN A 52 2.03 2.39 10.38
N LEU A 53 2.97 3.27 9.98
CA LEU A 53 3.90 3.02 8.88
C LEU A 53 4.80 1.81 9.13
N LEU A 54 5.27 1.63 10.36
CA LEU A 54 6.02 0.44 10.77
C LEU A 54 5.16 -0.83 10.62
N ALA A 55 3.94 -0.84 11.15
CA ALA A 55 3.02 -1.97 11.06
C ALA A 55 2.66 -2.32 9.60
N THR A 56 2.34 -1.33 8.77
CA THR A 56 2.09 -1.51 7.32
C THR A 56 3.33 -2.07 6.61
N SER A 57 4.54 -1.60 6.93
CA SER A 57 5.76 -2.12 6.32
C SER A 57 6.03 -3.58 6.68
N ILE A 58 5.71 -3.99 7.92
CA ILE A 58 5.83 -5.37 8.37
C ILE A 58 4.75 -6.24 7.72
N LEU A 59 3.49 -5.79 7.66
CA LEU A 59 2.41 -6.48 6.94
C LEU A 59 2.78 -6.77 5.48
N ASN A 60 3.42 -5.81 4.80
CA ASN A 60 3.85 -5.96 3.41
C ASN A 60 5.08 -6.87 3.23
N LYS A 61 5.91 -7.05 4.26
CA LYS A 61 7.17 -7.84 4.21
C LYS A 61 7.06 -9.21 4.88
N GLY A 62 6.06 -9.43 5.74
CA GLY A 62 5.88 -10.61 6.60
C GLY A 62 6.91 -10.68 7.73
N ILE A 63 8.20 -10.65 7.39
CA ILE A 63 9.34 -10.76 8.29
C ILE A 63 10.38 -9.68 7.99
N VAL A 64 11.01 -9.15 9.03
CA VAL A 64 12.09 -8.14 8.94
C VAL A 64 13.21 -8.49 9.91
N THR A 65 14.45 -8.09 9.61
CA THR A 65 15.52 -8.15 10.62
C THR A 65 15.24 -7.14 11.73
N LYS A 66 15.68 -7.41 12.97
CA LYS A 66 15.55 -6.47 14.09
C LYS A 66 16.17 -5.10 13.78
N LYS A 67 17.28 -5.08 13.02
CA LYS A 67 17.87 -3.85 12.47
C LYS A 67 16.94 -3.13 11.50
N GLY A 68 16.32 -3.84 10.56
CA GLY A 68 15.33 -3.28 9.65
C GLY A 68 14.12 -2.69 10.37
N PHE A 69 13.65 -3.35 11.43
CA PHE A 69 12.50 -2.94 12.25
C PHE A 69 12.73 -1.57 12.91
N TYR A 70 13.79 -1.42 13.73
CA TYR A 70 14.02 -0.14 14.41
C TYR A 70 14.43 0.98 13.44
N LEU A 71 15.20 0.68 12.38
CA LEU A 71 15.57 1.69 11.38
C LEU A 71 14.37 2.25 10.63
N ASN A 72 13.36 1.40 10.36
CA ASN A 72 12.14 1.84 9.71
C ASN A 72 11.34 2.78 10.62
N PHE A 73 11.23 2.47 11.91
CA PHE A 73 10.60 3.36 12.88
C PHE A 73 11.34 4.70 13.02
N ILE A 74 12.66 4.65 13.21
CA ILE A 74 13.52 5.84 13.30
C ILE A 74 13.32 6.72 12.06
N ARG A 75 13.33 6.14 10.86
CA ARG A 75 13.10 6.87 9.61
C ARG A 75 11.73 7.56 9.63
N SER A 76 10.65 6.85 9.94
CA SER A 76 9.31 7.43 10.00
C SER A 76 9.18 8.54 11.05
N VAL A 77 9.78 8.40 12.24
CA VAL A 77 9.79 9.47 13.24
C VAL A 77 10.55 10.70 12.74
N VAL A 78 11.74 10.51 12.19
CA VAL A 78 12.61 11.61 11.73
C VAL A 78 11.97 12.39 10.58
N THR A 79 11.40 11.71 9.58
CA THR A 79 10.81 12.38 8.41
C THR A 79 9.38 12.87 8.64
N VAL A 80 8.52 12.09 9.30
CA VAL A 80 7.08 12.42 9.44
C VAL A 80 6.80 13.23 10.70
N ASN A 81 7.30 12.79 11.87
CA ASN A 81 6.98 13.44 13.14
C ASN A 81 7.87 14.68 13.37
N LEU A 82 9.16 14.58 13.07
CA LEU A 82 10.15 15.63 13.35
C LEU A 82 10.48 16.52 12.13
N LYS A 83 9.93 16.20 10.94
CA LYS A 83 10.13 16.93 9.68
C LYS A 83 11.61 17.22 9.33
N ARG A 84 12.53 16.30 9.62
CA ARG A 84 13.97 16.44 9.29
C ARG A 84 14.33 15.63 8.04
N HIS A 85 15.39 16.06 7.36
CA HIS A 85 15.91 15.44 6.16
C HIS A 85 16.48 14.03 6.46
N PRO A 86 16.27 13.01 5.61
CA PRO A 86 16.76 11.65 5.86
C PRO A 86 18.26 11.53 6.17
N ASP A 87 19.09 12.44 5.64
CA ASP A 87 20.54 12.49 5.86
C ASP A 87 20.99 12.78 7.30
N VAL A 88 20.06 13.09 8.21
CA VAL A 88 20.37 13.18 9.65
C VAL A 88 20.36 11.81 10.31
N ILE A 89 19.65 10.81 9.75
CA ILE A 89 19.50 9.48 10.35
C ILE A 89 20.86 8.79 10.63
N PRO A 90 21.83 8.79 9.70
CA PRO A 90 23.15 8.20 9.94
C PRO A 90 23.96 8.82 11.09
N LYS A 91 23.60 10.05 11.49
CA LYS A 91 24.32 10.89 12.46
C LYS A 91 23.75 10.78 13.88
N ILE A 92 22.60 10.10 14.05
CA ILE A 92 21.98 9.88 15.36
C ILE A 92 22.88 8.96 16.20
N SER A 93 23.26 9.42 17.38
CA SER A 93 24.05 8.65 18.34
C SER A 93 23.15 7.88 19.31
N CYS A 94 23.32 6.56 19.37
CA CYS A 94 22.60 5.66 20.29
C CYS A 94 23.49 4.46 20.68
N THR A 95 23.18 3.82 21.80
CA THR A 95 23.80 2.56 22.25
C THR A 95 23.01 1.34 21.75
N LYS A 96 23.50 0.12 22.00
CA LYS A 96 22.74 -1.09 21.68
C LYS A 96 21.53 -1.22 22.62
N GLU A 97 21.75 -0.88 23.88
CA GLU A 97 20.78 -0.89 24.96
C GLU A 97 19.62 0.06 24.66
N ASP A 98 19.90 1.24 24.10
CA ASP A 98 18.87 2.19 23.64
C ASP A 98 17.99 1.61 22.50
N LEU A 99 18.60 0.87 21.56
CA LEU A 99 17.90 0.23 20.45
C LEU A 99 17.09 -0.99 20.90
N ASP A 100 17.62 -1.79 21.82
CA ASP A 100 16.90 -2.91 22.43
C ASP A 100 15.70 -2.38 23.25
N GLY A 101 15.87 -1.28 24.00
CA GLY A 101 14.78 -0.59 24.70
C GLY A 101 13.71 -0.01 23.77
N LEU A 102 14.11 0.58 22.63
CA LEU A 102 13.18 1.04 21.61
C LEU A 102 12.36 -0.12 21.03
N VAL A 103 12.99 -1.27 20.72
CA VAL A 103 12.27 -2.46 20.24
C VAL A 103 11.27 -2.96 21.29
N THR A 104 11.63 -2.98 22.58
CA THR A 104 10.71 -3.35 23.67
C THR A 104 9.52 -2.39 23.74
N SER A 105 9.74 -1.07 23.72
CA SER A 105 8.67 -0.06 23.72
C SER A 105 7.72 -0.24 22.54
N LEU A 106 8.26 -0.45 21.33
CA LEU A 106 7.46 -0.71 20.13
C LEU A 106 6.62 -1.99 20.25
N PHE A 107 7.14 -3.05 20.86
CA PHE A 107 6.38 -4.28 21.12
C PHE A 107 5.24 -4.03 22.11
N GLU A 108 5.49 -3.29 23.20
CA GLU A 108 4.47 -2.94 24.20
C GLU A 108 3.34 -2.08 23.63
N ARG A 109 3.63 -1.19 22.65
CA ARG A 109 2.61 -0.33 22.02
C ARG A 109 1.91 -0.94 20.82
N LEU A 110 2.60 -1.76 20.02
CA LEU A 110 2.00 -2.40 18.84
C LEU A 110 1.21 -3.66 19.17
N ASN A 111 1.71 -4.54 20.05
CA ASN A 111 1.07 -5.84 20.28
C ASN A 111 -0.37 -5.75 20.79
N PRO A 112 -0.76 -4.85 21.72
CA PRO A 112 -2.16 -4.71 22.13
C PRO A 112 -3.09 -4.38 20.95
N ARG A 113 -2.64 -3.52 20.03
CA ARG A 113 -3.41 -3.11 18.84
C ARG A 113 -3.43 -4.16 17.74
N LEU A 114 -2.37 -4.95 17.62
CA LEU A 114 -2.34 -6.07 16.69
C LEU A 114 -3.19 -7.24 17.20
N ALA A 115 -3.25 -7.45 18.52
CA ALA A 115 -4.08 -8.49 19.14
C ALA A 115 -5.59 -8.20 18.97
N GLU A 116 -6.01 -6.93 18.96
CA GLU A 116 -7.37 -6.50 18.53
C GLU A 116 -7.72 -6.99 17.10
N LEU A 117 -6.70 -7.29 16.27
CA LEU A 117 -6.82 -7.77 14.89
C LEU A 117 -6.41 -9.26 14.73
N GLY A 118 -6.15 -9.99 15.83
CA GLY A 118 -5.70 -11.39 15.80
C GLY A 118 -4.23 -11.62 15.43
N PHE A 119 -3.40 -10.57 15.41
CA PHE A 119 -1.98 -10.61 15.07
C PHE A 119 -1.08 -10.27 16.26
N ARG A 120 0.20 -10.67 16.18
CA ARG A 120 1.23 -10.35 17.18
C ARG A 120 2.61 -10.27 16.56
N LEU A 121 3.45 -9.35 17.03
CA LEU A 121 4.87 -9.32 16.74
C LEU A 121 5.62 -10.29 17.67
N VAL A 122 6.44 -11.15 17.07
CA VAL A 122 7.32 -12.09 17.76
C VAL A 122 8.75 -11.87 17.28
N SER A 123 9.68 -11.80 18.24
CA SER A 123 11.11 -11.86 17.94
C SER A 123 11.53 -13.34 17.88
N THR A 124 12.24 -13.72 16.82
CA THR A 124 12.80 -15.04 16.59
C THR A 124 14.26 -14.93 16.12
N THR A 125 14.96 -16.04 16.00
CA THR A 125 16.34 -16.10 15.51
C THR A 125 16.44 -17.01 14.30
N GLU A 126 17.06 -16.53 13.23
CA GLU A 126 17.36 -17.32 12.02
C GLU A 126 18.33 -18.46 12.38
N GLU A 127 17.97 -19.71 12.07
CA GLU A 127 18.72 -20.91 12.48
C GLU A 127 20.15 -20.93 11.90
N ASP A 128 20.32 -20.50 10.65
CA ASP A 128 21.60 -20.57 9.92
C ASP A 128 22.60 -19.48 10.32
N THR A 129 22.11 -18.29 10.73
CA THR A 129 22.96 -17.11 10.93
C THR A 129 22.93 -16.56 12.36
N GLY A 130 21.98 -17.00 13.19
CA GLY A 130 21.69 -16.44 14.50
C GLY A 130 21.14 -15.00 14.48
N ARG A 131 20.74 -14.46 13.31
CA ARG A 131 20.21 -13.10 13.20
C ARG A 131 18.84 -12.99 13.86
N GLU A 132 18.65 -11.96 14.67
CA GLU A 132 17.35 -11.62 15.26
C GLU A 132 16.40 -11.09 14.16
N LEU A 133 15.27 -11.78 13.99
CA LEU A 133 14.19 -11.44 13.08
C LEU A 133 12.94 -11.08 13.89
N ILE A 134 12.12 -10.18 13.36
CA ILE A 134 10.81 -9.83 13.89
C ILE A 134 9.78 -10.20 12.82
N ALA A 135 8.85 -11.07 13.19
CA ALA A 135 7.78 -11.56 12.33
C ALA A 135 6.42 -11.18 12.89
N LEU A 136 5.45 -10.94 12.00
CA LEU A 136 4.05 -10.82 12.37
C LEU A 136 3.39 -12.21 12.24
N VAL A 137 2.87 -12.73 13.35
CA VAL A 137 2.18 -14.02 13.42
C VAL A 137 0.70 -13.82 13.76
N THR A 138 -0.16 -14.76 13.42
CA THR A 138 -1.55 -14.82 13.89
C THR A 138 -1.61 -15.61 15.19
N GLU A 139 -2.39 -15.13 16.19
CA GLU A 139 -2.56 -15.87 17.45
C GLU A 139 -3.59 -17.01 17.34
N ASP A 140 -4.53 -16.91 16.39
CA ASP A 140 -5.54 -17.94 16.13
C ASP A 140 -5.08 -19.05 15.17
N VAL A 141 -5.60 -20.26 15.40
CA VAL A 141 -5.51 -21.37 14.43
C VAL A 141 -6.40 -21.04 13.23
N LEU A 142 -5.76 -20.48 12.20
CA LEU A 142 -6.36 -19.90 10.99
C LEU A 142 -7.70 -20.54 10.55
N PRO A 143 -8.81 -19.77 10.56
CA PRO A 143 -10.04 -20.13 9.86
C PRO A 143 -9.78 -20.42 8.38
N LYS A 144 -10.50 -21.39 7.81
CA LYS A 144 -10.34 -21.81 6.40
C LYS A 144 -10.52 -20.68 5.37
N GLU A 145 -11.23 -19.63 5.75
CA GLU A 145 -11.54 -18.45 4.93
C GLU A 145 -10.31 -17.55 4.67
N ILE A 146 -9.28 -17.60 5.53
CA ILE A 146 -8.04 -16.80 5.41
C ILE A 146 -7.08 -17.35 4.35
N SER A 147 -7.38 -18.50 3.73
CA SER A 147 -6.67 -18.97 2.52
C SER A 147 -6.64 -17.94 1.37
N SER A 148 -7.53 -16.95 1.40
CA SER A 148 -7.59 -15.79 0.52
C SER A 148 -6.52 -14.70 0.76
N ILE A 149 -6.01 -14.54 2.00
CA ILE A 149 -5.08 -13.45 2.35
C ILE A 149 -3.65 -13.74 1.87
N SER A 150 -3.28 -15.02 1.78
CA SER A 150 -1.91 -15.45 1.43
C SER A 150 -1.48 -15.14 -0.01
N GLY A 151 -2.38 -14.64 -0.87
CA GLY A 151 -2.09 -14.38 -2.29
C GLY A 151 -1.76 -15.66 -3.10
N PHE A 152 -2.04 -16.85 -2.54
CA PHE A 152 -1.83 -18.14 -3.18
C PHE A 152 -3.16 -18.78 -3.57
N THR A 153 -3.18 -19.41 -4.74
CA THR A 153 -4.30 -20.22 -5.21
C THR A 153 -4.42 -21.53 -4.41
N THR A 154 -5.58 -22.18 -4.46
CA THR A 154 -5.79 -23.49 -3.82
C THR A 154 -4.79 -24.56 -4.28
N GLY A 155 -4.29 -24.46 -5.53
CA GLY A 155 -3.26 -25.34 -6.07
C GLY A 155 -1.88 -25.06 -5.46
N GLU A 156 -1.48 -23.79 -5.38
CA GLU A 156 -0.25 -23.36 -4.71
C GLU A 156 -0.25 -23.74 -3.22
N LEU A 157 -1.35 -23.55 -2.50
CA LEU A 157 -1.48 -23.96 -1.09
C LEU A 157 -1.41 -25.48 -0.90
N ALA A 158 -2.02 -26.26 -1.80
CA ALA A 158 -1.92 -27.72 -1.77
C ALA A 158 -0.48 -28.21 -2.06
N LEU A 159 0.26 -27.49 -2.90
CA LEU A 159 1.66 -27.76 -3.19
C LEU A 159 2.57 -27.39 -2.00
N PHE A 160 2.36 -26.21 -1.41
CA PHE A 160 3.05 -25.76 -0.20
C PHE A 160 2.91 -26.76 0.96
N ALA A 161 1.70 -27.28 1.19
CA ALA A 161 1.45 -28.29 2.21
C ALA A 161 2.20 -29.62 1.97
N ARG A 162 2.53 -29.96 0.70
CA ARG A 162 3.42 -31.08 0.39
C ARG A 162 4.89 -30.73 0.60
N TYR A 163 5.32 -29.52 0.24
CA TYR A 163 6.67 -29.03 0.49
C TYR A 163 7.00 -29.02 1.99
N VAL A 164 6.14 -28.44 2.82
CA VAL A 164 6.32 -28.40 4.29
C VAL A 164 6.43 -29.82 4.86
N ARG A 165 5.61 -30.77 4.39
CA ARG A 165 5.73 -32.18 4.81
C ARG A 165 7.08 -32.78 4.42
N GLN A 166 7.50 -32.60 3.17
CA GLN A 166 8.77 -33.12 2.68
C GLN A 166 9.97 -32.50 3.40
N MET A 167 9.92 -31.20 3.73
CA MET A 167 10.94 -30.53 4.54
C MET A 167 10.99 -31.09 5.97
N VAL A 168 9.84 -31.30 6.63
CA VAL A 168 9.78 -31.91 7.96
C VAL A 168 10.32 -33.35 7.95
N GLU A 169 9.97 -34.14 6.93
CA GLU A 169 10.49 -35.51 6.75
C GLU A 169 11.98 -35.54 6.33
N GLY A 170 12.44 -34.49 5.64
CA GLY A 170 13.81 -34.30 5.13
C GLY A 170 14.75 -33.52 6.06
N GLY A 171 14.37 -33.29 7.33
CA GLY A 171 15.24 -32.62 8.31
C GLY A 171 15.43 -31.11 8.11
N GLY A 172 14.48 -30.45 7.45
CA GLY A 172 14.47 -29.01 7.15
C GLY A 172 14.70 -28.69 5.66
N GLU A 173 15.20 -29.64 4.87
CA GLU A 173 15.57 -29.42 3.47
C GLU A 173 14.65 -30.14 2.47
N CYS A 174 14.62 -29.67 1.23
CA CYS A 174 13.87 -30.26 0.12
C CYS A 174 14.62 -30.07 -1.20
N GLU A 175 14.79 -31.13 -1.98
CA GLU A 175 15.41 -31.03 -3.31
C GLU A 175 14.56 -30.17 -4.27
N HIS A 176 15.19 -29.23 -4.97
CA HIS A 176 14.54 -28.36 -5.95
C HIS A 176 13.92 -29.15 -7.12
N SER A 177 14.62 -30.18 -7.59
CA SER A 177 14.16 -31.13 -8.62
C SER A 177 12.86 -31.84 -8.22
N TRP A 178 12.78 -32.31 -6.97
CA TRP A 178 11.59 -32.94 -6.42
C TRP A 178 10.45 -31.92 -6.30
N ALA A 179 10.73 -30.73 -5.78
CA ALA A 179 9.72 -29.68 -5.58
C ALA A 179 9.05 -29.27 -6.90
N LEU A 180 9.84 -29.07 -7.96
CA LEU A 180 9.33 -28.77 -9.30
C LEU A 180 8.40 -29.87 -9.85
N GLN A 181 8.79 -31.14 -9.68
CA GLN A 181 8.00 -32.28 -10.17
C GLN A 181 6.70 -32.48 -9.38
N GLU A 182 6.66 -32.13 -8.09
CA GLU A 182 5.52 -32.38 -7.22
C GLU A 182 4.25 -31.62 -7.66
N GLY A 183 4.40 -30.44 -8.28
CA GLY A 183 3.27 -29.70 -8.85
C GLY A 183 2.50 -30.46 -9.94
N SER A 184 3.14 -31.40 -10.64
CA SER A 184 2.48 -32.26 -11.63
C SER A 184 1.62 -33.36 -11.01
N LYS A 185 1.83 -33.69 -9.72
CA LYS A 185 1.15 -34.76 -8.97
C LYS A 185 -0.07 -34.25 -8.17
N LEU A 186 -0.53 -33.04 -8.45
CA LEU A 186 -1.73 -32.45 -7.85
C LEU A 186 -3.01 -32.90 -8.58
N PRO A 187 -4.18 -32.89 -7.92
CA PRO A 187 -5.46 -33.23 -8.56
C PRO A 187 -5.77 -32.37 -9.79
N ASN A 188 -5.32 -31.11 -9.77
CA ASN A 188 -5.23 -30.23 -10.93
C ASN A 188 -3.74 -29.98 -11.19
N PRO A 189 -3.10 -30.69 -12.16
CA PRO A 189 -1.66 -30.60 -12.38
C PRO A 189 -1.20 -29.18 -12.74
N MET A 190 -0.14 -28.72 -12.08
CA MET A 190 0.59 -27.52 -12.49
C MET A 190 1.75 -27.89 -13.41
N SER A 191 2.00 -27.05 -14.42
CA SER A 191 3.17 -27.20 -15.28
C SER A 191 4.46 -26.85 -14.52
N LEU A 192 5.60 -27.41 -14.94
CA LEU A 192 6.91 -27.13 -14.33
C LEU A 192 7.19 -25.62 -14.27
N MET A 193 6.84 -24.85 -15.31
CA MET A 193 6.98 -23.40 -15.33
C MET A 193 6.14 -22.71 -14.24
N LYS A 194 4.91 -23.18 -13.98
CA LYS A 194 4.09 -22.65 -12.87
C LYS A 194 4.65 -23.04 -11.51
N SER A 195 5.18 -24.25 -11.36
CA SER A 195 5.86 -24.70 -10.14
C SER A 195 7.12 -23.87 -9.84
N GLN A 196 7.92 -23.54 -10.86
CA GLN A 196 9.09 -22.66 -10.73
C GLN A 196 8.68 -21.25 -10.30
N VAL A 197 7.73 -20.61 -11.01
CA VAL A 197 7.22 -19.27 -10.66
C VAL A 197 6.65 -19.24 -9.23
N PHE A 198 6.07 -20.34 -8.76
CA PHE A 198 5.61 -20.47 -7.38
C PHE A 198 6.76 -20.59 -6.37
N LEU A 199 7.80 -21.39 -6.66
CA LEU A 199 9.01 -21.45 -5.83
C LEU A 199 9.71 -20.08 -5.75
N ASP A 200 9.90 -19.41 -6.89
CA ASP A 200 10.49 -18.06 -6.96
C ASP A 200 9.69 -17.05 -6.12
N LYS A 201 8.35 -17.20 -6.09
CA LYS A 201 7.45 -16.38 -5.28
C LYS A 201 7.62 -16.68 -3.79
N LEU A 202 7.72 -17.95 -3.38
CA LEU A 202 7.98 -18.34 -1.99
C LEU A 202 9.34 -17.80 -1.49
N VAL A 203 10.40 -17.90 -2.30
CA VAL A 203 11.72 -17.33 -1.99
C VAL A 203 11.64 -15.82 -1.82
N ARG A 204 11.03 -15.11 -2.79
CA ARG A 204 10.89 -13.65 -2.78
C ARG A 204 10.06 -13.12 -1.60
N THR A 205 9.12 -13.92 -1.10
CA THR A 205 8.25 -13.57 0.04
C THR A 205 8.73 -14.17 1.36
N GLY A 206 9.93 -14.76 1.41
CA GLY A 206 10.58 -15.21 2.64
C GLY A 206 9.98 -16.46 3.28
N TRP A 207 9.16 -17.24 2.55
CA TRP A 207 8.59 -18.49 3.06
C TRP A 207 9.58 -19.66 3.01
N ILE A 208 10.54 -19.62 2.09
CA ILE A 208 11.63 -20.60 1.95
C ILE A 208 12.93 -19.87 1.57
N SER A 209 14.07 -20.45 1.91
CA SER A 209 15.40 -19.97 1.52
C SER A 209 16.09 -20.98 0.61
N GLU A 210 16.66 -20.53 -0.51
CA GLU A 210 17.46 -21.40 -1.39
C GLU A 210 18.91 -21.47 -0.88
N ARG A 211 19.39 -22.68 -0.56
CA ARG A 211 20.81 -22.93 -0.28
C ARG A 211 21.52 -23.29 -1.59
N HIS A 212 22.47 -22.46 -2.02
CA HIS A 212 23.38 -22.84 -3.10
C HIS A 212 24.34 -23.93 -2.62
N CYS A 213 24.02 -25.17 -2.98
CA CYS A 213 24.81 -26.34 -2.64
C CYS A 213 26.20 -26.24 -3.29
N SER A 214 27.24 -26.00 -2.48
CA SER A 214 28.63 -26.02 -2.93
C SER A 214 29.13 -27.46 -2.93
N GLU A 215 29.52 -27.96 -4.10
CA GLU A 215 29.80 -29.37 -4.35
C GLU A 215 30.88 -29.99 -3.42
N MET A 216 30.58 -31.14 -2.81
CA MET A 216 31.54 -32.22 -2.52
C MET A 216 30.85 -33.60 -2.62
N SER A 217 31.63 -34.64 -2.95
CA SER A 217 31.17 -35.89 -3.57
C SER A 217 31.11 -37.12 -2.64
N SER A 218 30.36 -38.19 -3.03
CA SER A 218 30.85 -39.57 -3.31
C SER A 218 29.97 -40.79 -2.89
N ALA A 219 29.83 -41.79 -3.81
CA ALA A 219 29.79 -43.29 -3.65
C ALA A 219 28.77 -44.01 -2.67
N SER A 220 28.31 -45.28 -2.80
CA SER A 220 28.48 -46.41 -3.78
C SER A 220 27.60 -47.69 -3.48
N SER A 221 27.28 -48.54 -4.49
CA SER A 221 26.89 -50.01 -4.46
C SER A 221 25.46 -50.43 -3.97
N SER A 222 24.93 -51.69 -4.01
CA SER A 222 25.39 -53.06 -4.38
C SER A 222 24.24 -54.06 -4.81
N TYR A 223 24.42 -55.41 -4.75
CA TYR A 223 23.55 -56.52 -5.30
C TYR A 223 23.10 -57.67 -4.32
N GLY A 224 21.94 -58.33 -4.56
CA GLY A 224 21.90 -59.81 -4.89
C GLY A 224 21.34 -60.98 -3.99
N SER A 225 20.09 -61.45 -4.24
CA SER A 225 19.57 -62.87 -4.48
C SER A 225 19.46 -64.10 -3.48
N GLN A 226 18.59 -65.07 -3.88
CA GLN A 226 17.82 -66.21 -3.26
C GLN A 226 18.41 -67.66 -3.00
N ARG A 227 17.66 -68.52 -2.22
CA ARG A 227 17.10 -69.94 -2.48
C ARG A 227 17.53 -71.27 -1.71
N ASN A 228 16.51 -71.99 -1.16
CA ASN A 228 16.08 -73.45 -1.25
C ASN A 228 16.68 -74.76 -0.56
N ILE A 229 15.78 -75.79 -0.48
CA ILE A 229 15.59 -77.13 0.22
C ILE A 229 16.38 -78.38 -0.34
N PRO A 230 16.41 -79.63 0.27
CA PRO A 230 15.53 -80.82 -0.08
C PRO A 230 15.31 -81.99 0.98
N GLU A 231 15.22 -83.31 0.58
CA GLU A 231 14.26 -84.38 1.07
C GLU A 231 14.72 -85.91 1.19
N ILE A 232 13.94 -86.77 1.93
CA ILE A 232 13.50 -88.23 1.70
C ILE A 232 14.36 -89.55 1.91
N LYS A 233 13.71 -90.64 2.49
CA LYS A 233 13.65 -92.14 2.19
C LYS A 233 14.02 -93.26 3.25
N GLY A 234 13.37 -94.45 3.14
CA GLY A 234 13.59 -95.77 3.85
C GLY A 234 13.71 -96.96 2.85
N PRO A 235 13.20 -98.23 3.00
CA PRO A 235 12.90 -99.21 4.10
C PRO A 235 13.39 -100.70 3.79
N GLN A 236 12.98 -101.79 4.51
CA GLN A 236 12.66 -103.18 3.98
C GLN A 236 12.40 -104.32 5.04
N VAL A 237 11.87 -105.51 4.61
CA VAL A 237 11.36 -106.68 5.42
C VAL A 237 11.58 -108.05 4.70
N GLN A 238 11.68 -109.19 5.42
CA GLN A 238 11.62 -110.58 4.88
C GLN A 238 10.83 -111.61 5.75
N THR A 239 10.69 -112.86 5.27
CA THR A 239 9.57 -113.82 5.48
C THR A 239 9.79 -115.01 6.45
N ALA A 240 8.86 -115.98 6.52
CA ALA A 240 8.59 -116.84 7.69
C ALA A 240 8.33 -118.34 7.39
N SER A 241 8.69 -119.25 8.32
CA SER A 241 8.09 -120.60 8.40
C SER A 241 8.02 -121.32 9.76
N ASP A 242 8.21 -120.65 10.91
CA ASP A 242 7.84 -121.19 12.26
C ASP A 242 6.74 -120.37 12.96
N ILE A 243 6.23 -119.36 12.25
CA ILE A 243 5.53 -118.22 12.87
C ILE A 243 4.03 -118.50 13.11
N CYS A 244 3.44 -119.56 12.53
CA CYS A 244 1.98 -119.72 12.51
C CYS A 244 1.35 -119.93 13.90
N TRP A 245 1.94 -120.78 14.75
CA TRP A 245 1.44 -121.03 16.11
C TRP A 245 1.71 -119.89 17.08
N ASN A 246 2.87 -119.24 16.98
CA ASN A 246 3.16 -118.03 17.74
C ASN A 246 2.27 -116.86 17.30
N ARG A 247 1.97 -116.70 16.00
CA ARG A 247 0.99 -115.72 15.51
C ARG A 247 -0.38 -115.92 16.14
N LEU A 248 -0.89 -117.15 16.22
CA LEU A 248 -2.22 -117.38 16.81
C LEU A 248 -2.24 -116.99 18.30
N ARG A 249 -1.18 -117.32 19.05
CA ARG A 249 -1.01 -116.91 20.45
C ARG A 249 -0.91 -115.39 20.60
N THR A 250 -0.08 -114.74 19.78
CA THR A 250 0.08 -113.28 19.76
C THR A 250 -1.21 -112.58 19.34
N VAL A 251 -2.00 -113.13 18.42
CA VAL A 251 -3.32 -112.61 18.04
C VAL A 251 -4.31 -112.76 19.20
N VAL A 252 -4.33 -113.88 19.93
CA VAL A 252 -5.20 -114.03 21.12
C VAL A 252 -4.78 -113.07 22.24
N PHE A 253 -3.49 -112.89 22.49
CA PHE A 253 -3.00 -111.89 23.44
C PHE A 253 -3.29 -110.45 22.99
N ALA A 254 -3.15 -110.16 21.69
CA ALA A 254 -3.50 -108.86 21.13
C ALA A 254 -5.02 -108.59 21.22
N ILE A 255 -5.88 -109.59 20.98
CA ILE A 255 -7.33 -109.48 21.16
C ILE A 255 -7.70 -109.26 22.64
N ARG A 256 -7.05 -109.94 23.59
CA ARG A 256 -7.24 -109.68 25.03
C ARG A 256 -6.78 -108.28 25.42
N SER A 257 -5.57 -107.89 25.02
CA SER A 257 -4.98 -106.58 25.32
C SER A 257 -5.77 -105.44 24.66
N THR A 258 -6.24 -105.59 23.42
CA THR A 258 -7.12 -104.59 22.79
C THR A 258 -8.49 -104.52 23.46
N ARG A 259 -9.07 -105.64 23.89
CA ARG A 259 -10.34 -105.63 24.64
C ARG A 259 -10.18 -104.98 26.01
N GLU A 260 -9.08 -105.23 26.71
CA GLU A 260 -8.74 -104.62 28.00
C GLU A 260 -8.41 -103.12 27.86
N ASN A 261 -7.67 -102.74 26.81
CA ASN A 261 -7.45 -101.34 26.47
C ASN A 261 -8.76 -100.63 26.11
N LEU A 262 -9.67 -101.26 25.37
CA LEU A 262 -10.96 -100.68 24.98
C LEU A 262 -11.89 -100.52 26.19
N GLU A 263 -11.88 -101.48 27.12
CA GLU A 263 -12.48 -101.36 28.46
C GLU A 263 -11.89 -100.20 29.27
N ASN A 264 -10.55 -100.05 29.29
CA ASN A 264 -9.89 -98.95 29.98
C ASN A 264 -10.16 -97.59 29.33
N HIS A 265 -10.23 -97.50 28.00
CA HIS A 265 -10.62 -96.27 27.29
C HIS A 265 -12.09 -95.92 27.54
N LYS A 266 -12.99 -96.91 27.59
CA LYS A 266 -14.39 -96.71 27.98
C LYS A 266 -14.50 -96.21 29.42
N ARG A 267 -13.74 -96.79 30.36
CA ARG A 267 -13.64 -96.27 31.74
C ARG A 267 -12.97 -94.90 31.83
N GLN A 268 -12.03 -94.54 30.96
CA GLN A 268 -11.48 -93.17 30.89
C GLN A 268 -12.53 -92.17 30.38
N LEU A 269 -13.34 -92.54 29.38
CA LEU A 269 -14.47 -91.73 28.91
C LEU A 269 -15.56 -91.56 29.98
N GLU A 270 -15.87 -92.61 30.74
CA GLU A 270 -16.94 -92.61 31.76
C GLU A 270 -16.49 -92.02 33.11
N THR A 271 -15.22 -92.18 33.50
CA THR A 271 -14.69 -91.81 34.84
C THR A 271 -13.68 -90.65 34.79
N GLY A 272 -13.04 -90.40 33.65
CA GLY A 272 -12.00 -89.36 33.47
C GLY A 272 -12.53 -87.95 33.20
N GLY A 273 -13.84 -87.78 33.03
CA GLY A 273 -14.46 -86.45 32.95
C GLY A 273 -14.38 -85.75 31.59
N ASP A 274 -13.70 -86.29 30.57
CA ASP A 274 -13.55 -85.67 29.23
C ASP A 274 -14.89 -85.27 28.59
N LEU A 275 -15.93 -86.11 28.75
CA LEU A 275 -17.30 -85.80 28.30
C LEU A 275 -17.93 -84.61 29.05
N ASN A 276 -17.65 -84.43 30.34
CA ASN A 276 -18.08 -83.25 31.09
C ASN A 276 -17.27 -82.01 30.71
N HIS A 277 -15.96 -82.14 30.43
CA HIS A 277 -15.13 -81.04 29.96
C HIS A 277 -15.61 -80.50 28.61
N LEU A 278 -16.08 -81.38 27.70
CA LEU A 278 -16.73 -80.98 26.45
C LEU A 278 -18.02 -80.18 26.66
N VAL A 279 -18.87 -80.59 27.61
CA VAL A 279 -20.11 -79.86 27.96
C VAL A 279 -19.79 -78.48 28.52
N VAL A 280 -18.85 -78.38 29.48
CA VAL A 280 -18.43 -77.10 30.06
C VAL A 280 -17.77 -76.18 29.01
N ALA A 281 -16.96 -76.74 28.10
CA ALA A 281 -16.37 -75.97 27.00
C ALA A 281 -17.43 -75.43 26.02
N HIS A 282 -18.51 -76.19 25.78
CA HIS A 282 -19.63 -75.74 24.95
C HIS A 282 -20.41 -74.60 25.60
N ASP A 283 -20.73 -74.70 26.90
CA ASP A 283 -21.37 -73.63 27.68
C ASP A 283 -20.52 -72.34 27.67
N ILE A 284 -19.20 -72.46 27.87
CA ILE A 284 -18.28 -71.31 27.81
C ILE A 284 -18.27 -70.69 26.41
N ALA A 285 -18.23 -71.51 25.34
CA ALA A 285 -18.29 -71.00 23.97
C ALA A 285 -19.61 -70.27 23.68
N GLN A 286 -20.74 -70.78 24.17
CA GLN A 286 -22.04 -70.12 24.04
C GLN A 286 -22.12 -68.80 24.83
N GLN A 287 -21.52 -68.74 26.03
CA GLN A 287 -21.40 -67.51 26.81
C GLN A 287 -20.53 -66.46 26.10
N ILE A 288 -19.38 -66.86 25.55
CA ILE A 288 -18.52 -65.99 24.73
C ILE A 288 -19.32 -65.42 23.56
N GLN A 289 -20.01 -66.27 22.79
CA GLN A 289 -20.82 -65.83 21.64
C GLN A 289 -21.95 -64.86 22.04
N SER A 290 -22.59 -65.08 23.19
CA SER A 290 -23.61 -64.17 23.75
C SER A 290 -23.02 -62.79 24.13
N LEU A 291 -21.83 -62.77 24.72
CA LEU A 291 -21.10 -61.55 25.06
C LEU A 291 -20.63 -60.81 23.81
N GLU A 292 -20.12 -61.52 22.79
CA GLU A 292 -19.74 -60.93 21.49
C GLU A 292 -20.93 -60.24 20.80
N ILE A 293 -22.11 -60.87 20.79
CA ILE A 293 -23.35 -60.26 20.26
C ILE A 293 -23.70 -58.99 21.04
N THR A 294 -23.52 -59.01 22.37
CA THR A 294 -23.80 -57.85 23.24
C THR A 294 -22.83 -56.70 23.00
N ILE A 295 -21.52 -56.99 22.89
CA ILE A 295 -20.47 -56.03 22.55
C ILE A 295 -20.75 -55.42 21.17
N ALA A 296 -21.08 -56.23 20.15
CA ALA A 296 -21.39 -55.75 18.81
C ALA A 296 -22.65 -54.84 18.77
N ARG A 297 -23.66 -55.09 19.62
CA ARG A 297 -24.81 -54.19 19.80
C ARG A 297 -24.40 -52.86 20.45
N GLN A 298 -23.59 -52.88 21.50
CA GLN A 298 -23.09 -51.68 22.17
C GLN A 298 -22.21 -50.83 21.23
N GLN A 299 -21.30 -51.46 20.47
CA GLN A 299 -20.49 -50.79 19.45
C GLN A 299 -21.35 -50.06 18.41
N LYS A 300 -22.42 -50.71 17.89
CA LYS A 300 -23.38 -50.07 16.97
C LYS A 300 -24.08 -48.85 17.61
N MET A 301 -24.42 -48.92 18.89
CA MET A 301 -25.03 -47.80 19.62
C MET A 301 -24.03 -46.64 19.83
N VAL A 302 -22.77 -46.93 20.17
CA VAL A 302 -21.69 -45.94 20.26
C VAL A 302 -21.46 -45.25 18.92
N GLU A 303 -21.40 -46.00 17.82
CA GLU A 303 -21.25 -45.42 16.47
C GLU A 303 -22.45 -44.56 16.06
N HIS A 304 -23.68 -44.94 16.45
CA HIS A 304 -24.85 -44.09 16.25
C HIS A 304 -24.76 -42.78 17.04
N LEU A 305 -24.36 -42.83 18.32
CA LEU A 305 -24.19 -41.64 19.15
C LEU A 305 -23.07 -40.72 18.62
N LYS A 306 -21.95 -41.27 18.14
CA LYS A 306 -20.89 -40.50 17.46
C LYS A 306 -21.46 -39.72 16.26
N ARG A 307 -22.26 -40.37 15.40
CA ARG A 307 -22.91 -39.72 14.23
C ARG A 307 -23.91 -38.64 14.65
N MET A 308 -24.62 -38.83 15.75
CA MET A 308 -25.52 -37.80 16.30
C MET A 308 -24.75 -36.59 16.85
N CYS A 309 -23.62 -36.83 17.53
CA CYS A 309 -22.74 -35.77 18.01
C CYS A 309 -22.08 -34.98 16.86
N THR A 310 -21.61 -35.63 15.80
CA THR A 310 -21.05 -34.92 14.63
C THR A 310 -22.13 -34.12 13.91
N LYS A 311 -23.35 -34.66 13.74
CA LYS A 311 -24.48 -33.91 13.17
C LYS A 311 -24.83 -32.66 14.00
N LYS A 312 -24.89 -32.77 15.33
CA LYS A 312 -25.12 -31.61 16.22
C LYS A 312 -23.99 -30.58 16.14
N ARG A 313 -22.72 -31.02 16.09
CA ARG A 313 -21.55 -30.12 15.95
C ARG A 313 -21.60 -29.34 14.63
N ILE A 314 -21.94 -29.99 13.52
CA ILE A 314 -22.07 -29.33 12.21
C ILE A 314 -23.19 -28.26 12.24
N ILE A 315 -24.33 -28.56 12.87
CA ILE A 315 -25.41 -27.58 13.02
C ILE A 315 -24.94 -26.37 13.86
N LEU A 316 -24.27 -26.62 14.98
CA LEU A 316 -23.74 -25.55 15.84
C LEU A 316 -22.74 -24.65 15.10
N MET A 317 -21.81 -25.24 14.33
CA MET A 317 -20.85 -24.47 13.53
C MET A 317 -21.56 -23.57 12.51
N LYS A 318 -22.53 -24.09 11.76
CA LYS A 318 -23.34 -23.29 10.82
C LYS A 318 -24.13 -22.17 11.48
N THR A 319 -24.67 -22.41 12.68
CA THR A 319 -25.37 -21.36 13.44
C THR A 319 -24.39 -20.28 13.91
N ASN A 320 -23.18 -20.67 14.32
CA ASN A 320 -22.14 -19.73 14.74
C ASN A 320 -21.60 -18.89 13.56
N GLU A 321 -21.39 -19.52 12.40
CA GLU A 321 -21.04 -18.86 11.13
C GLU A 321 -22.05 -17.74 10.80
N HIS A 322 -23.36 -18.03 10.84
CA HIS A 322 -24.40 -17.02 10.59
C HIS A 322 -24.48 -15.91 11.66
N VAL A 323 -24.12 -16.19 12.92
CA VAL A 323 -24.06 -15.16 13.97
C VAL A 323 -22.88 -14.22 13.72
N ILE A 324 -21.72 -14.76 13.36
CA ILE A 324 -20.52 -13.97 13.00
C ILE A 324 -20.81 -13.12 11.75
N GLU A 325 -21.36 -13.72 10.69
CA GLU A 325 -21.75 -13.03 9.46
C GLU A 325 -22.70 -11.84 9.74
N LYS A 326 -23.69 -12.04 10.61
CA LYS A 326 -24.64 -10.99 11.00
C LYS A 326 -24.02 -9.88 11.85
N ASN A 327 -23.10 -10.21 12.76
CA ASN A 327 -22.36 -9.19 13.52
C ASN A 327 -21.47 -8.37 12.60
N ASN A 328 -20.69 -9.01 11.72
CA ASN A 328 -19.87 -8.35 10.72
C ASN A 328 -20.69 -7.40 9.81
N GLN A 329 -21.93 -7.80 9.47
CA GLN A 329 -22.84 -6.94 8.70
C GLN A 329 -23.29 -5.70 9.48
N LEU A 330 -23.57 -5.82 10.78
CA LEU A 330 -23.94 -4.69 11.65
C LEU A 330 -22.76 -3.73 11.85
N ASP A 331 -21.56 -4.27 12.06
CA ASP A 331 -20.34 -3.47 12.20
C ASP A 331 -20.04 -2.70 10.92
N LEU A 332 -20.15 -3.35 9.75
CA LEU A 332 -20.03 -2.70 8.43
C LEU A 332 -21.06 -1.58 8.23
N GLN A 333 -22.33 -1.81 8.61
CA GLN A 333 -23.37 -0.77 8.54
C GLN A 333 -23.06 0.42 9.46
N SER A 334 -22.55 0.18 10.67
CA SER A 334 -22.13 1.24 11.58
C SER A 334 -20.96 2.06 11.05
N GLY A 335 -19.97 1.39 10.44
CA GLY A 335 -18.82 2.03 9.79
C GLY A 335 -19.22 2.88 8.58
N LEU A 336 -20.16 2.39 7.75
CA LEU A 336 -20.71 3.16 6.62
C LEU A 336 -21.48 4.40 7.09
N ALA A 337 -22.30 4.29 8.14
CA ALA A 337 -23.01 5.44 8.72
C ALA A 337 -22.05 6.51 9.26
N HIS A 338 -20.96 6.10 9.92
CA HIS A 338 -19.92 7.02 10.41
C HIS A 338 -19.14 7.70 9.28
N LEU A 339 -18.83 6.97 8.21
CA LEU A 339 -18.19 7.54 7.01
C LEU A 339 -19.12 8.55 6.32
N GLN A 340 -20.41 8.24 6.18
CA GLN A 340 -21.40 9.17 5.61
C GLN A 340 -21.46 10.46 6.42
N ALA A 341 -21.57 10.39 7.75
CA ALA A 341 -21.60 11.57 8.62
C ALA A 341 -20.32 12.44 8.49
N LYS A 342 -19.15 11.83 8.29
CA LYS A 342 -17.90 12.55 8.01
C LYS A 342 -17.90 13.23 6.64
N CYS A 343 -18.43 12.57 5.60
CA CYS A 343 -18.61 13.16 4.27
C CYS A 343 -19.54 14.37 4.32
N ASP A 344 -20.70 14.24 4.98
CA ASP A 344 -21.70 15.31 5.11
C ASP A 344 -21.13 16.53 5.86
N TYR A 345 -20.37 16.29 6.94
CA TYR A 345 -19.62 17.33 7.64
C TYR A 345 -18.58 18.02 6.74
N GLY A 346 -17.82 17.25 5.96
CA GLY A 346 -16.85 17.78 5.01
C GLY A 346 -17.49 18.67 3.94
N VAL A 347 -18.62 18.25 3.37
CA VAL A 347 -19.41 19.03 2.41
C VAL A 347 -19.90 20.34 3.05
N SER A 348 -20.39 20.30 4.29
CA SER A 348 -20.83 21.50 5.00
C SER A 348 -19.69 22.50 5.24
N VAL A 349 -18.50 22.03 5.62
CA VAL A 349 -17.31 22.89 5.80
C VAL A 349 -16.86 23.50 4.46
N LEU A 350 -16.92 22.76 3.36
CA LEU A 350 -16.59 23.26 2.02
C LEU A 350 -17.60 24.32 1.53
N ASP A 351 -18.89 24.14 1.77
CA ASP A 351 -19.93 25.12 1.46
C ASP A 351 -19.71 26.46 2.22
N VAL A 352 -19.40 26.39 3.52
CA VAL A 352 -19.04 27.57 4.33
C VAL A 352 -17.80 28.27 3.75
N ARG A 353 -16.74 27.53 3.40
CA ARG A 353 -15.53 28.10 2.78
C ARG A 353 -15.81 28.74 1.42
N SER A 354 -16.63 28.10 0.58
CA SER A 354 -17.05 28.63 -0.72
C SER A 354 -17.80 29.96 -0.58
N LYS A 355 -18.74 30.04 0.36
CA LYS A 355 -19.47 31.27 0.71
C LYS A 355 -18.52 32.37 1.19
N SER A 356 -17.58 32.06 2.08
CA SER A 356 -16.57 33.02 2.54
C SER A 356 -15.67 33.51 1.40
N LEU A 357 -15.20 32.62 0.53
CA LEU A 357 -14.36 32.97 -0.62
C LEU A 357 -15.11 33.92 -1.58
N ASN A 358 -16.38 33.65 -1.87
CA ASN A 358 -17.21 34.52 -2.70
C ASN A 358 -17.32 35.94 -2.11
N VAL A 359 -17.54 36.06 -0.79
CA VAL A 359 -17.55 37.36 -0.10
C VAL A 359 -16.19 38.07 -0.23
N PHE A 360 -15.07 37.36 -0.02
CA PHE A 360 -13.74 37.95 -0.22
C PHE A 360 -13.48 38.38 -1.67
N MET A 361 -13.94 37.61 -2.67
CA MET A 361 -13.85 37.98 -4.09
C MET A 361 -14.64 39.25 -4.40
N GLN A 362 -15.86 39.38 -3.86
CA GLN A 362 -16.66 40.61 -4.04
C GLN A 362 -16.01 41.82 -3.35
N ILE A 363 -15.50 41.67 -2.13
CA ILE A 363 -14.77 42.75 -1.42
C ILE A 363 -13.52 43.16 -2.21
N ALA A 364 -12.76 42.19 -2.74
CA ALA A 364 -11.58 42.46 -3.55
C ALA A 364 -11.93 43.17 -4.87
N SER A 365 -13.01 42.77 -5.55
CA SER A 365 -13.53 43.44 -6.75
C SER A 365 -13.92 44.90 -6.46
N VAL A 366 -14.74 45.15 -5.43
CA VAL A 366 -15.13 46.51 -5.03
C VAL A 366 -13.91 47.36 -4.66
N ARG A 367 -12.97 46.81 -3.89
CA ARG A 367 -11.73 47.51 -3.52
C ARG A 367 -10.87 47.86 -4.74
N ARG A 368 -10.75 46.94 -5.72
CA ARG A 368 -10.03 47.20 -6.98
C ARG A 368 -10.69 48.32 -7.77
N ARG A 369 -12.02 48.33 -7.91
CA ARG A 369 -12.77 49.42 -8.55
C ARG A 369 -12.50 50.78 -7.92
N VAL A 370 -12.58 50.88 -6.59
CA VAL A 370 -12.29 52.12 -5.85
C VAL A 370 -10.84 52.58 -6.10
N LEU A 371 -9.86 51.68 -6.02
CA LEU A 371 -8.45 52.02 -6.26
C LEU A 371 -8.18 52.43 -7.72
N LEU A 372 -8.86 51.82 -8.69
CA LEU A 372 -8.81 52.25 -10.09
C LEU A 372 -9.37 53.67 -10.24
N GLU A 373 -10.56 53.94 -9.69
CA GLU A 373 -11.19 55.26 -9.72
C GLU A 373 -10.31 56.33 -9.04
N ASP A 374 -9.70 56.03 -7.89
CA ASP A 374 -8.71 56.90 -7.23
C ASP A 374 -7.51 57.21 -8.14
N VAL A 375 -6.96 56.23 -8.85
CA VAL A 375 -5.85 56.45 -9.78
C VAL A 375 -6.25 57.32 -10.97
N ALA A 376 -7.46 57.15 -11.54
CA ALA A 376 -7.94 58.06 -12.58
C ALA A 376 -8.26 59.47 -12.07
N ASN A 377 -8.70 59.61 -10.82
CA ASN A 377 -8.90 60.91 -10.18
C ASN A 377 -7.57 61.63 -9.95
N ILE A 378 -6.53 60.92 -9.49
CA ILE A 378 -5.16 61.44 -9.35
C ILE A 378 -4.62 61.90 -10.71
N LEU A 379 -4.79 61.08 -11.75
CA LEU A 379 -4.36 61.41 -13.12
C LEU A 379 -5.35 62.30 -13.89
N ARG A 380 -6.45 62.74 -13.25
CA ARG A 380 -7.48 63.63 -13.82
C ARG A 380 -7.92 63.21 -15.23
N ILE A 381 -8.23 61.92 -15.42
CA ILE A 381 -8.73 61.42 -16.71
C ILE A 381 -10.13 62.01 -16.95
N ALA A 382 -10.23 62.89 -17.95
CA ALA A 382 -11.46 63.55 -18.35
C ALA A 382 -11.80 63.17 -19.78
N VAL A 383 -13.01 62.67 -20.00
CA VAL A 383 -13.54 62.31 -21.32
C VAL A 383 -14.73 63.21 -21.60
N GLN A 384 -14.63 64.05 -22.63
CA GLN A 384 -15.63 65.07 -22.94
C GLN A 384 -16.05 65.00 -24.42
N ALA A 385 -17.34 64.68 -24.63
CA ALA A 385 -17.99 64.90 -25.91
C ALA A 385 -18.05 66.41 -26.21
N ALA A 386 -17.75 66.80 -27.45
CA ALA A 386 -17.40 68.18 -27.85
C ALA A 386 -18.52 69.26 -27.74
N ASN A 387 -19.62 69.00 -27.03
CA ASN A 387 -20.82 69.83 -27.00
C ASN A 387 -20.99 70.67 -25.72
N VAL A 388 -19.98 70.79 -24.85
CA VAL A 388 -20.06 71.56 -23.60
C VAL A 388 -19.02 72.69 -23.57
N SER A 389 -19.50 73.91 -23.27
CA SER A 389 -18.76 75.18 -23.13
C SER A 389 -17.93 75.65 -24.34
N LYS A 390 -18.45 76.72 -24.97
CA LYS A 390 -17.64 77.68 -25.74
C LYS A 390 -16.90 78.59 -24.75
N GLU A 391 -15.63 78.32 -24.51
CA GLU A 391 -14.58 79.32 -24.26
C GLU A 391 -13.23 78.60 -24.22
N GLU A 392 -12.16 79.33 -24.57
CA GLU A 392 -10.79 78.83 -24.79
C GLU A 392 -10.62 77.81 -25.96
N GLN A 393 -10.10 78.34 -27.08
CA GLN A 393 -9.74 77.61 -28.30
C GLN A 393 -8.22 77.35 -28.33
N ASP A 394 -7.81 76.08 -28.46
CA ASP A 394 -6.43 75.73 -28.87
C ASP A 394 -6.35 74.58 -29.90
N CYS A 395 -7.42 73.82 -30.15
CA CYS A 395 -7.43 72.76 -31.17
C CYS A 395 -8.80 72.57 -31.84
N SER A 396 -8.79 71.90 -33.00
CA SER A 396 -9.98 71.56 -33.80
C SER A 396 -10.40 70.09 -33.69
N CYS A 397 -10.03 69.42 -32.59
CA CYS A 397 -10.27 67.99 -32.40
C CYS A 397 -11.75 67.64 -32.22
N SER A 398 -12.10 66.42 -32.60
CA SER A 398 -13.46 65.87 -32.53
C SER A 398 -13.90 65.48 -31.11
N THR A 399 -12.96 65.19 -30.21
CA THR A 399 -13.18 65.05 -28.75
C THR A 399 -12.21 65.92 -27.97
N LYS A 400 -12.54 66.27 -26.72
CA LYS A 400 -11.66 67.01 -25.79
C LYS A 400 -11.22 66.11 -24.63
N ASP A 401 -10.71 64.93 -24.97
CA ASP A 401 -10.24 63.97 -23.97
C ASP A 401 -8.88 64.40 -23.40
N ALA A 402 -8.70 64.31 -22.09
CA ALA A 402 -7.51 64.82 -21.40
C ALA A 402 -7.07 63.93 -20.22
N ILE A 403 -5.77 63.97 -19.92
CA ILE A 403 -5.14 63.31 -18.78
C ILE A 403 -4.10 64.27 -18.18
N CYS A 404 -4.10 64.44 -16.86
CA CYS A 404 -3.30 65.45 -16.14
C CYS A 404 -3.44 66.87 -16.72
N SER A 405 -4.64 67.23 -17.22
CA SER A 405 -4.93 68.48 -17.96
C SER A 405 -4.18 68.66 -19.29
N LEU A 406 -3.53 67.61 -19.82
CA LEU A 406 -2.99 67.56 -21.17
C LEU A 406 -3.99 66.90 -22.11
N HIS A 407 -4.23 67.50 -23.28
CA HIS A 407 -5.19 66.95 -24.23
C HIS A 407 -4.54 65.84 -25.07
N LEU A 408 -5.29 64.75 -25.28
CA LEU A 408 -4.89 63.66 -26.17
C LEU A 408 -5.86 63.55 -27.35
N PRO A 409 -5.42 63.89 -28.57
CA PRO A 409 -6.23 63.72 -29.78
C PRO A 409 -6.57 62.24 -30.06
N PRO A 410 -7.65 61.98 -30.83
CA PRO A 410 -7.97 60.65 -31.36
C PRO A 410 -6.82 60.06 -32.19
N LEU A 411 -6.74 58.73 -32.29
CA LEU A 411 -5.63 58.01 -32.91
C LEU A 411 -5.30 58.48 -34.35
N MET A 412 -6.32 58.79 -35.13
CA MET A 412 -6.17 59.29 -36.51
C MET A 412 -5.61 60.72 -36.57
N GLU A 413 -5.84 61.52 -35.53
CA GLU A 413 -5.39 62.90 -35.41
C GLU A 413 -3.96 62.97 -34.81
N LEU A 414 -3.57 62.01 -33.96
CA LEU A 414 -2.20 61.86 -33.42
C LEU A 414 -1.12 61.77 -34.53
N LEU A 415 -1.48 61.25 -35.71
CA LEU A 415 -0.55 61.08 -36.84
C LEU A 415 -0.48 62.30 -37.77
N SER A 416 -1.41 63.25 -37.60
CA SER A 416 -1.50 64.49 -38.37
C SER A 416 -1.51 65.69 -37.40
N PRO A 417 -0.35 66.14 -36.89
CA PRO A 417 -0.24 67.16 -35.85
C PRO A 417 -0.55 68.59 -36.35
N ARG A 418 -1.80 68.80 -36.78
CA ARG A 418 -2.37 70.11 -37.14
C ARG A 418 -2.91 70.81 -35.89
N GLY A 419 -2.01 71.22 -35.01
CA GLY A 419 -2.34 72.03 -33.82
C GLY A 419 -1.56 71.63 -32.56
N HIS A 420 -1.30 70.33 -32.36
CA HIS A 420 -0.75 69.83 -31.10
C HIS A 420 0.77 69.89 -31.03
N GLN A 421 1.29 70.23 -29.85
CA GLN A 421 2.71 70.16 -29.60
C GLN A 421 3.13 68.70 -29.39
N ALA A 422 4.16 68.25 -30.10
CA ALA A 422 4.65 66.86 -29.99
C ALA A 422 5.04 66.45 -28.55
N ILE A 423 5.45 67.42 -27.72
CA ILE A 423 5.81 67.19 -26.31
C ILE A 423 4.58 67.04 -25.40
N GLU A 424 3.46 67.69 -25.72
CA GLU A 424 2.18 67.56 -25.01
C GLU A 424 1.62 66.16 -25.20
N VAL A 425 1.50 65.72 -26.47
CA VAL A 425 1.05 64.37 -26.84
C VAL A 425 1.94 63.28 -26.21
N ALA A 426 3.26 63.44 -26.27
CA ALA A 426 4.19 62.49 -25.66
C ALA A 426 4.05 62.44 -24.12
N SER A 427 3.76 63.58 -23.48
CA SER A 427 3.53 63.64 -22.03
C SER A 427 2.20 63.00 -21.65
N ALA A 428 1.13 63.24 -22.40
CA ALA A 428 -0.18 62.59 -22.22
C ALA A 428 -0.09 61.06 -22.37
N LEU A 429 0.61 60.56 -23.40
CA LEU A 429 0.91 59.13 -23.56
C LEU A 429 1.78 58.59 -22.43
N GLY A 430 2.71 59.39 -21.90
CA GLY A 430 3.48 59.05 -20.70
C GLY A 430 2.62 58.84 -19.46
N HIS A 431 1.59 59.68 -19.26
CA HIS A 431 0.62 59.48 -18.17
C HIS A 431 -0.27 58.25 -18.40
N ILE A 432 -0.62 57.90 -19.63
CA ILE A 432 -1.33 56.64 -19.94
C ILE A 432 -0.45 55.43 -19.61
N VAL A 433 0.85 55.46 -19.97
CA VAL A 433 1.78 54.40 -19.58
C VAL A 433 1.90 54.29 -18.06
N HIS A 434 1.96 55.41 -17.35
CA HIS A 434 1.97 55.41 -15.89
C HIS A 434 0.67 54.82 -15.30
N PHE A 435 -0.49 55.20 -15.85
CA PHE A 435 -1.78 54.60 -15.52
C PHE A 435 -1.76 53.07 -15.70
N LEU A 436 -1.35 52.58 -16.87
CA LEU A 436 -1.29 51.14 -17.14
C LEU A 436 -0.31 50.40 -16.20
N MET A 437 0.83 51.02 -15.84
CA MET A 437 1.72 50.46 -14.81
C MET A 437 1.04 50.38 -13.44
N SER A 438 0.29 51.41 -13.03
CA SER A 438 -0.48 51.38 -11.79
C SER A 438 -1.58 50.31 -11.82
N VAL A 439 -2.27 50.14 -12.94
CA VAL A 439 -3.26 49.09 -13.16
C VAL A 439 -2.63 47.70 -13.08
N SER A 440 -1.47 47.49 -13.72
CA SER A 440 -0.70 46.25 -13.64
C SER A 440 -0.40 45.87 -12.19
N GLN A 441 0.06 46.82 -11.37
CA GLN A 441 0.37 46.60 -9.95
C GLN A 441 -0.87 46.39 -9.08
N LEU A 442 -1.97 47.13 -9.32
CA LEU A 442 -3.21 47.03 -8.53
C LEU A 442 -4.01 45.75 -8.81
N LEU A 443 -3.93 45.23 -10.03
CA LEU A 443 -4.68 44.05 -10.47
C LEU A 443 -3.82 42.78 -10.52
N ASP A 444 -2.51 42.88 -10.30
CA ASP A 444 -1.51 41.83 -10.58
C ASP A 444 -1.60 41.33 -12.04
N TYR A 445 -1.73 42.29 -12.97
CA TYR A 445 -2.05 42.05 -14.37
C TYR A 445 -0.83 42.21 -15.28
N THR A 446 -0.57 41.21 -16.11
CA THR A 446 0.58 41.20 -17.05
C THR A 446 0.15 41.58 -18.46
N PHE A 447 0.60 42.75 -18.92
CA PHE A 447 0.42 43.22 -20.30
C PHE A 447 1.33 42.46 -21.28
N ARG A 448 0.81 42.20 -22.49
CA ARG A 448 1.53 41.49 -23.55
C ARG A 448 2.69 42.31 -24.14
N TYR A 449 2.59 43.64 -24.10
CA TYR A 449 3.63 44.55 -24.59
C TYR A 449 4.15 45.44 -23.45
N PRO A 450 5.08 44.94 -22.59
CA PRO A 450 5.49 45.64 -21.37
C PRO A 450 5.82 47.13 -21.60
N VAL A 451 5.10 47.98 -20.89
CA VAL A 451 5.28 49.45 -20.94
C VAL A 451 6.30 49.91 -19.90
N HIS A 452 7.05 50.97 -20.22
CA HIS A 452 8.03 51.57 -19.32
C HIS A 452 7.83 53.09 -19.24
N SER A 453 7.43 53.56 -18.05
CA SER A 453 7.11 54.96 -17.77
C SER A 453 8.37 55.81 -17.59
N CYS A 454 8.64 56.68 -18.55
CA CYS A 454 9.70 57.70 -18.51
C CYS A 454 9.13 59.10 -18.84
N ALA A 455 7.95 59.42 -18.29
CA ALA A 455 7.18 60.62 -18.62
C ALA A 455 7.04 60.80 -20.15
N SER A 456 7.42 61.95 -20.70
CA SER A 456 7.37 62.24 -22.14
C SER A 456 8.35 61.42 -23.00
N SER A 457 9.17 60.56 -22.41
CA SER A 457 10.08 59.63 -23.10
C SER A 457 9.70 58.15 -22.91
N SER A 458 8.48 57.88 -22.45
CA SER A 458 7.97 56.52 -22.21
C SER A 458 8.06 55.62 -23.45
N THR A 459 8.21 54.32 -23.22
CA THR A 459 8.39 53.32 -24.30
C THR A 459 7.53 52.08 -24.08
N ILE A 460 7.31 51.32 -25.13
CA ILE A 460 6.60 50.04 -25.09
C ILE A 460 7.43 48.93 -25.76
N TYR A 461 7.60 47.81 -25.08
CA TYR A 461 8.40 46.68 -25.56
C TYR A 461 7.57 45.73 -26.41
N CYS A 462 8.11 45.33 -27.56
CA CYS A 462 7.51 44.32 -28.43
C CYS A 462 8.34 43.02 -28.38
N PRO A 463 7.90 41.99 -27.63
CA PRO A 463 8.66 40.75 -27.49
C PRO A 463 8.96 40.07 -28.83
N THR A 464 8.01 40.07 -29.77
CA THR A 464 8.16 39.41 -31.09
C THR A 464 9.19 40.08 -32.00
N LYS A 465 9.54 41.34 -31.75
CA LYS A 465 10.59 42.08 -32.47
C LYS A 465 11.84 42.32 -31.62
N HIS A 466 11.86 41.85 -30.38
CA HIS A 466 12.87 42.14 -29.35
C HIS A 466 13.29 43.63 -29.32
N LYS A 467 12.30 44.53 -29.41
CA LYS A 467 12.55 45.97 -29.61
C LYS A 467 11.56 46.83 -28.83
N SER A 468 12.07 47.86 -28.16
CA SER A 468 11.27 48.94 -27.57
C SER A 468 10.96 50.01 -28.60
N PHE A 469 9.72 50.49 -28.59
CA PHE A 469 9.21 51.55 -29.45
C PHE A 469 8.88 52.79 -28.61
N PRO A 470 9.34 54.00 -29.02
CA PRO A 470 9.08 55.23 -28.28
C PRO A 470 7.63 55.71 -28.45
N LEU A 471 6.99 56.10 -27.34
CA LEU A 471 5.68 56.75 -27.34
C LEU A 471 5.79 58.29 -27.44
N TYR A 472 6.85 58.75 -28.11
CA TYR A 472 7.08 60.16 -28.42
C TYR A 472 7.45 60.34 -29.89
N TRP A 473 7.01 61.45 -30.46
CA TRP A 473 7.21 61.76 -31.87
C TRP A 473 8.63 62.26 -32.14
N THR A 474 9.17 61.90 -33.31
CA THR A 474 10.41 62.50 -33.84
C THR A 474 10.23 62.87 -35.31
N ARG A 475 10.95 63.88 -35.79
CA ARG A 475 10.76 64.44 -37.15
C ARG A 475 11.18 63.49 -38.28
N TRP A 476 11.96 62.45 -37.98
CA TRP A 476 12.48 61.48 -38.95
C TRP A 476 11.40 60.48 -39.39
N ARG A 477 11.44 60.03 -40.65
CA ARG A 477 10.45 59.08 -41.21
C ARG A 477 10.37 57.78 -40.40
N SER A 478 11.51 57.13 -40.17
CA SER A 478 11.60 55.92 -39.33
C SER A 478 11.14 56.16 -37.90
N GLY A 479 11.26 57.38 -37.39
CA GLY A 479 10.75 57.79 -36.08
C GLY A 479 9.23 57.78 -35.99
N ARG A 480 8.55 58.27 -37.04
CA ARG A 480 7.09 58.25 -37.15
C ARG A 480 6.55 56.83 -37.25
N GLU A 481 7.14 56.00 -38.11
CA GLU A 481 6.80 54.58 -38.25
C GLU A 481 6.99 53.81 -36.92
N ASN A 482 8.03 54.13 -36.13
CA ASN A 482 8.21 53.53 -34.80
C ASN A 482 7.16 54.04 -33.78
N PHE A 483 6.75 55.31 -33.83
CA PHE A 483 5.71 55.88 -32.96
C PHE A 483 4.33 55.32 -33.28
N GLU A 484 3.95 55.25 -34.56
CA GLU A 484 2.73 54.57 -35.03
C GLU A 484 2.65 53.13 -34.51
N GLN A 485 3.78 52.40 -34.59
CA GLN A 485 3.84 51.06 -34.05
C GLN A 485 3.74 51.03 -32.52
N ALA A 486 4.33 52.00 -31.81
CA ALA A 486 4.23 52.10 -30.35
C ALA A 486 2.77 52.28 -29.90
N VAL A 487 2.05 53.24 -30.49
CA VAL A 487 0.64 53.51 -30.15
C VAL A 487 -0.26 52.34 -30.57
N SER A 488 0.03 51.65 -31.67
CA SER A 488 -0.68 50.42 -32.06
C SER A 488 -0.49 49.27 -31.06
N LEU A 489 0.69 49.14 -30.45
CA LEU A 489 0.94 48.16 -29.39
C LEU A 489 0.23 48.54 -28.09
N LEU A 490 0.25 49.83 -27.73
CA LEU A 490 -0.46 50.37 -26.56
C LEU A 490 -1.97 50.13 -26.64
N GLY A 491 -2.57 50.36 -27.82
CA GLY A 491 -3.98 50.04 -28.08
C GLY A 491 -4.30 48.54 -27.96
N LYS A 492 -3.35 47.65 -28.25
CA LYS A 492 -3.55 46.19 -28.07
C LYS A 492 -3.52 45.77 -26.60
N ASP A 493 -2.71 46.41 -25.77
CA ASP A 493 -2.72 46.18 -24.32
C ASP A 493 -4.01 46.69 -23.67
N ILE A 494 -4.54 47.82 -24.13
CA ILE A 494 -5.85 48.34 -23.71
C ILE A 494 -6.99 47.40 -24.15
N ALA A 495 -6.93 46.88 -25.39
CA ALA A 495 -7.86 45.84 -25.83
C ALA A 495 -7.71 44.53 -25.06
N GLN A 496 -6.49 44.19 -24.62
CA GLN A 496 -6.22 42.99 -23.84
C GLN A 496 -6.94 43.06 -22.49
N ILE A 497 -6.75 44.16 -21.73
CA ILE A 497 -7.37 44.29 -20.41
C ILE A 497 -8.90 44.44 -20.49
N GLN A 498 -9.42 45.10 -21.53
CA GLN A 498 -10.88 45.12 -21.80
C GLN A 498 -11.44 43.72 -22.01
N LYS A 499 -10.79 42.92 -22.87
CA LYS A 499 -11.22 41.56 -23.20
C LYS A 499 -11.09 40.60 -22.02
N ASP A 500 -9.97 40.66 -21.30
CA ASP A 500 -9.70 39.78 -20.15
C ASP A 500 -10.57 40.14 -18.93
N SER A 501 -11.29 41.28 -18.97
CA SER A 501 -12.30 41.70 -18.01
C SER A 501 -13.75 41.43 -18.46
N ASP A 502 -13.95 40.62 -19.51
CA ASP A 502 -15.27 40.29 -20.11
C ASP A 502 -16.09 41.48 -20.65
N PHE A 503 -15.46 42.62 -20.94
CA PHE A 503 -16.16 43.80 -21.47
C PHE A 503 -16.19 43.89 -23.01
N SER A 504 -17.22 44.56 -23.53
CA SER A 504 -17.30 44.90 -24.94
C SER A 504 -16.11 45.76 -25.37
N LEU A 505 -15.39 45.34 -26.41
CA LEU A 505 -14.30 46.10 -27.00
C LEU A 505 -14.81 47.47 -27.47
N PHE A 506 -14.26 48.53 -26.90
CA PHE A 506 -14.53 49.90 -27.36
C PHE A 506 -13.65 50.26 -28.56
N PRO A 507 -14.06 51.22 -29.41
CA PRO A 507 -13.22 51.66 -30.52
C PRO A 507 -11.88 52.23 -30.04
N LEU A 508 -10.79 51.51 -30.36
CA LEU A 508 -9.40 51.89 -30.04
C LEU A 508 -8.94 53.21 -30.68
N GLU A 509 -9.78 53.81 -31.52
CA GLU A 509 -9.63 55.17 -32.05
C GLU A 509 -9.55 56.22 -30.93
N TYR A 510 -10.17 55.95 -29.77
CA TYR A 510 -10.21 56.84 -28.61
C TYR A 510 -9.60 56.14 -27.38
N VAL A 511 -8.31 56.37 -27.15
CA VAL A 511 -7.52 55.72 -26.10
C VAL A 511 -8.05 56.02 -24.69
N LEU A 512 -8.31 57.29 -24.37
CA LEU A 512 -8.82 57.69 -23.05
C LEU A 512 -10.27 57.28 -22.83
N LEU A 513 -11.14 57.39 -23.85
CA LEU A 513 -12.52 56.87 -23.79
C LEU A 513 -12.53 55.35 -23.54
N SER A 514 -11.64 54.60 -24.20
CA SER A 514 -11.51 53.15 -24.02
C SER A 514 -11.09 52.78 -22.60
N ILE A 515 -10.15 53.53 -22.01
CA ILE A 515 -9.73 53.36 -20.60
C ILE A 515 -10.88 53.73 -19.66
N TYR A 516 -11.49 54.91 -19.84
CA TYR A 516 -12.55 55.41 -18.97
C TYR A 516 -13.81 54.52 -18.99
N ALA A 517 -14.22 54.04 -20.16
CA ALA A 517 -15.35 53.13 -20.31
C ALA A 517 -15.08 51.75 -19.69
N TRP A 518 -13.86 51.23 -19.83
CA TRP A 518 -13.43 50.02 -19.11
C TRP A 518 -13.53 50.21 -17.59
N MET A 519 -12.98 51.31 -17.07
CA MET A 519 -12.98 51.61 -15.64
C MET A 519 -14.36 51.79 -15.01
N LYS A 520 -15.34 52.31 -15.75
CA LYS A 520 -16.71 52.46 -15.24
C LYS A 520 -17.52 51.16 -15.27
N CYS A 521 -17.01 50.13 -15.93
CA CYS A 521 -17.62 48.81 -15.98
C CYS A 521 -16.93 47.79 -15.04
N ALA A 522 -15.60 47.90 -14.87
CA ALA A 522 -14.77 47.09 -13.96
C ALA A 522 -15.13 47.32 -12.48
#